data_AF-A0A8J3ZHH6-F1
#
_entry.id   AF-A0A8J3ZHH6-F1
#
_cell.length_a   1.000
_cell.length_b   1.000
_cell.length_c   1.000
_cell.angle_alpha   90.00
_cell.angle_beta   90.00
_cell.angle_gamma   90.00
#
_symmetry.space_group_name_H-M   'P 1'
#
loop_
_entity.id
_entity.type
_entity.pdbx_description
1 polymer ?
#
loop_
_entity_poly.entity_id
_entity_poly.type
_entity_poly.pdbx_seq_one_letter_code
_entity_poly.pdbx_strand_id
1 'polypeptide(L)'
;MYQVNVPRAAFRPSAIFLAIVALFATAGVMLWMGFGHSGINVFLFVVAGWLVSLCLHEYAHALTAYRGGDHGVAGRGYLTLNPLKYSHVLLSVILPVLFVILGGIGLPGGAVWVDKHRLRGKGWDSFVSFAGPAMNILFALVLTVPFAIGVDLDAHFEFWAAVAFLAFLQITASLLNLLPIPGIDGGNLVEPWLPPDWQRGFAKVAPFGFLLLFALLWEPRINRLFFNVVFGISNALGLPEGLYGDGFRLFRFWL
;
A
#
# COMPACT_ATOMS: atom_id res chain seq x y z
N MET A 1 -15.59 23.10 -21.65
CA MET A 1 -15.08 21.83 -21.08
C MET A 1 -15.37 20.73 -22.09
N TYR A 2 -14.35 20.21 -22.78
CA TYR A 2 -14.52 18.96 -23.54
C TYR A 2 -14.70 17.84 -22.52
N GLN A 3 -15.89 17.24 -22.45
CA GLN A 3 -16.04 15.95 -21.79
C GLN A 3 -15.25 14.94 -22.63
N VAL A 4 -14.05 14.60 -22.19
CA VAL A 4 -13.32 13.47 -22.78
C VAL A 4 -14.17 12.24 -22.49
N ASN A 5 -14.77 11.67 -23.54
CA ASN A 5 -15.64 10.52 -23.41
C ASN A 5 -14.77 9.30 -23.09
N VAL A 6 -14.48 9.09 -21.81
CA VAL A 6 -13.60 8.00 -21.38
C VAL A 6 -14.38 6.69 -21.48
N PRO A 7 -13.91 5.71 -22.28
CA PRO A 7 -14.63 4.47 -22.46
C PRO A 7 -14.68 3.68 -21.15
N ARG A 8 -15.80 2.98 -20.89
CA ARG A 8 -15.94 2.10 -19.71
C ARG A 8 -14.81 1.07 -19.59
N ALA A 9 -14.21 0.69 -20.71
CA ALA A 9 -13.06 -0.21 -20.77
C ALA A 9 -11.83 0.32 -19.99
N ALA A 10 -11.68 1.64 -19.85
CA ALA A 10 -10.58 2.25 -19.10
C ALA A 10 -10.59 1.92 -17.60
N PHE A 11 -11.74 1.50 -17.06
CA PHE A 11 -11.93 1.15 -15.66
C PHE A 11 -11.94 -0.37 -15.40
N ARG A 12 -11.77 -1.19 -16.44
CA ARG A 12 -11.84 -2.64 -16.28
C ARG A 12 -10.56 -3.17 -15.63
N PRO A 13 -10.65 -4.03 -14.60
CA PRO A 13 -9.47 -4.69 -14.05
C PRO A 13 -8.73 -5.48 -15.13
N SER A 14 -7.41 -5.37 -15.12
CA SER A 14 -6.55 -6.10 -16.05
C SER A 14 -6.48 -7.59 -15.74
N ALA A 15 -6.18 -8.42 -16.74
CA ALA A 15 -5.96 -9.85 -16.55
C ALA A 15 -4.82 -10.13 -15.55
N ILE A 16 -3.79 -9.29 -15.52
CA ILE A 16 -2.68 -9.39 -14.55
C ILE A 16 -3.20 -9.20 -13.12
N PHE A 17 -4.02 -8.18 -12.89
CA PHE A 17 -4.63 -7.96 -11.58
C PHE A 17 -5.51 -9.15 -11.15
N LEU A 18 -6.33 -9.66 -12.06
CA LEU A 18 -7.17 -10.82 -11.80
C LEU A 18 -6.34 -12.08 -11.47
N ALA A 19 -5.20 -12.27 -12.14
CA ALA A 19 -4.28 -13.35 -11.83
C ALA A 19 -3.64 -13.21 -10.43
N ILE A 20 -3.28 -11.98 -10.03
CA ILE A 20 -2.76 -11.70 -8.67
C ILE A 20 -3.85 -11.99 -7.62
N VAL A 21 -5.09 -11.56 -7.85
CA VAL A 21 -6.22 -11.85 -6.96
C VAL A 21 -6.49 -13.36 -6.87
N ALA A 22 -6.44 -14.06 -8.00
CA ALA A 22 -6.60 -15.51 -8.02
C ALA A 22 -5.48 -16.22 -7.24
N LEU A 23 -4.23 -15.76 -7.36
CA LEU A 23 -3.11 -16.27 -6.57
C LEU A 23 -3.32 -16.03 -5.08
N PHE A 24 -3.72 -14.81 -4.70
CA PHE A 24 -4.03 -14.44 -3.32
C PHE A 24 -5.11 -15.35 -2.72
N ALA A 25 -6.23 -15.51 -3.42
CA ALA A 25 -7.33 -16.37 -2.99
C ALA A 25 -6.93 -17.84 -2.91
N THR A 26 -6.20 -18.35 -3.91
CA THR A 26 -5.75 -19.75 -3.94
C THR A 26 -4.80 -20.05 -2.78
N ALA A 27 -3.82 -19.17 -2.52
CA ALA A 27 -2.91 -19.32 -1.38
C ALA A 27 -3.66 -19.30 -0.04
N GLY A 28 -4.69 -18.45 0.09
CA GLY A 28 -5.56 -18.41 1.27
C GLY A 28 -6.35 -19.71 1.46
N VAL A 29 -6.93 -20.26 0.39
CA VAL A 29 -7.61 -21.56 0.43
C VAL A 29 -6.65 -22.69 0.78
N MET A 30 -5.44 -22.68 0.25
CA MET A 30 -4.43 -23.69 0.58
C MET A 30 -4.01 -23.65 2.06
N LEU A 31 -3.84 -22.44 2.63
CA LEU A 31 -3.60 -22.26 4.07
C LEU A 31 -4.79 -22.75 4.90
N TRP A 32 -6.00 -22.39 4.50
CA TRP A 32 -7.23 -22.83 5.18
C TRP A 32 -7.39 -24.35 5.16
N MET A 33 -7.11 -25.00 4.02
CA MET A 33 -7.21 -26.45 3.90
C MET A 33 -6.01 -27.21 4.49
N GLY A 34 -4.96 -26.51 4.96
CA GLY A 34 -3.73 -27.16 5.41
C GLY A 34 -3.01 -27.93 4.28
N PHE A 35 -3.15 -27.48 3.03
CA PHE A 35 -2.63 -28.18 1.87
C PHE A 35 -1.31 -27.56 1.36
N GLY A 36 -0.27 -28.38 1.22
CA GLY A 36 1.05 -27.94 0.74
C GLY A 36 1.95 -27.42 1.86
N HIS A 37 3.02 -26.71 1.49
CA HIS A 37 4.00 -26.19 2.47
C HIS A 37 3.52 -24.86 3.05
N SER A 38 3.19 -24.83 4.35
CA SER A 38 2.62 -23.64 5.01
C SER A 38 3.43 -22.37 4.74
N GLY A 39 4.76 -22.43 4.86
CA GLY A 39 5.61 -21.25 4.61
C GLY A 39 5.55 -20.71 3.18
N ILE A 40 5.42 -21.60 2.18
CA ILE A 40 5.29 -21.17 0.77
C ILE A 40 3.93 -20.52 0.57
N ASN A 41 2.88 -21.11 1.14
CA ASN A 41 1.53 -20.57 1.02
C ASN A 41 1.39 -19.22 1.73
N VAL A 42 1.98 -19.05 2.93
CA VAL A 42 2.03 -17.75 3.64
C VAL A 42 2.78 -16.73 2.79
N PHE A 43 3.93 -17.09 2.23
CA PHE A 43 4.68 -16.21 1.33
C PHE A 43 3.86 -15.74 0.14
N LEU A 44 3.23 -16.68 -0.59
CA LEU A 44 2.40 -16.36 -1.75
C LEU A 44 1.18 -15.51 -1.36
N PHE A 45 0.51 -15.83 -0.25
CA PHE A 45 -0.62 -15.07 0.26
C PHE A 45 -0.23 -13.62 0.58
N VAL A 46 0.86 -13.43 1.33
CA VAL A 46 1.30 -12.10 1.75
C VAL A 46 1.79 -11.27 0.56
N VAL A 47 2.62 -11.84 -0.33
CA VAL A 47 3.11 -11.10 -1.52
C VAL A 47 1.96 -10.75 -2.46
N ALA A 48 1.07 -11.70 -2.75
CA ALA A 48 -0.06 -11.44 -3.63
C ALA A 48 -1.04 -10.42 -3.01
N GLY A 49 -1.35 -10.55 -1.72
CA GLY A 49 -2.20 -9.60 -0.99
C GLY A 49 -1.59 -8.20 -0.94
N TRP A 50 -0.28 -8.10 -0.73
CA TRP A 50 0.46 -6.85 -0.82
C TRP A 50 0.34 -6.23 -2.22
N LEU A 51 0.57 -7.00 -3.29
CA LEU A 51 0.40 -6.53 -4.66
C LEU A 51 -1.03 -6.07 -4.98
N VAL A 52 -2.05 -6.78 -4.45
CA VAL A 52 -3.46 -6.34 -4.57
C VAL A 52 -3.64 -4.99 -3.91
N SER A 53 -3.21 -4.82 -2.65
CA SER A 53 -3.34 -3.55 -1.92
C SER A 53 -2.60 -2.41 -2.63
N LEU A 54 -1.40 -2.66 -3.17
CA LEU A 54 -0.64 -1.69 -3.94
C LEU A 54 -1.37 -1.26 -5.22
N CYS A 55 -1.99 -2.21 -5.94
CA CYS A 55 -2.78 -1.87 -7.10
C CYS A 55 -3.99 -1.00 -6.73
N LEU A 56 -4.66 -1.32 -5.62
CA LEU A 56 -5.79 -0.53 -5.11
C LEU A 56 -5.37 0.86 -4.65
N HIS A 57 -4.20 0.99 -4.02
CA HIS A 57 -3.59 2.24 -3.59
C HIS A 57 -3.36 3.19 -4.76
N GLU A 58 -2.63 2.74 -5.78
CA GLU A 58 -2.36 3.53 -6.99
C GLU A 58 -3.65 3.83 -7.77
N TYR A 59 -4.58 2.88 -7.82
CA TYR A 59 -5.90 3.10 -8.40
C TYR A 59 -6.69 4.18 -7.65
N ALA A 60 -6.60 4.25 -6.32
CA ALA A 60 -7.28 5.28 -5.52
C ALA A 60 -6.73 6.68 -5.83
N HIS A 61 -5.43 6.84 -5.99
CA HIS A 61 -4.83 8.09 -6.48
C HIS A 61 -5.38 8.47 -7.86
N ALA A 62 -5.31 7.54 -8.83
CA ALA A 62 -5.76 7.77 -10.19
C ALA A 62 -7.26 8.10 -10.27
N LEU A 63 -8.10 7.38 -9.53
CA LEU A 63 -9.55 7.60 -9.50
C LEU A 63 -9.88 8.96 -8.90
N THR A 64 -9.17 9.34 -7.84
CA THR A 64 -9.35 10.65 -7.20
C THR A 64 -8.87 11.78 -8.10
N ALA A 65 -7.75 11.61 -8.81
CA ALA A 65 -7.25 12.57 -9.79
C ALA A 65 -8.21 12.73 -10.97
N TYR A 66 -8.75 11.61 -11.47
CA TYR A 66 -9.77 11.59 -12.52
C TYR A 66 -11.02 12.37 -12.08
N ARG A 67 -11.51 12.11 -10.86
CA ARG A 67 -12.64 12.84 -10.28
C ARG A 67 -12.30 14.31 -10.04
N GLY A 68 -11.04 14.63 -9.75
CA GLY A 68 -10.52 15.96 -9.51
C GLY A 68 -10.25 16.80 -10.76
N GLY A 69 -10.25 16.18 -11.94
CA GLY A 69 -10.14 16.87 -13.24
C GLY A 69 -9.03 16.36 -14.16
N ASP A 70 -8.07 15.59 -13.67
CA ASP A 70 -7.05 14.98 -14.54
C ASP A 70 -7.60 13.72 -15.23
N HIS A 71 -8.31 13.91 -16.34
CA HIS A 71 -8.77 12.80 -17.18
C HIS A 71 -7.62 12.08 -17.93
N GLY A 72 -6.39 12.62 -17.89
CA GLY A 72 -5.21 12.01 -18.52
C GLY A 72 -4.81 10.67 -17.89
N VAL A 73 -5.11 10.46 -16.61
CA VAL A 73 -4.85 9.20 -15.90
C VAL A 73 -5.57 8.01 -16.54
N ALA A 74 -6.74 8.24 -17.15
CA ALA A 74 -7.48 7.21 -17.86
C ALA A 74 -6.77 6.81 -19.16
N GLY A 75 -6.25 7.78 -19.91
CA GLY A 75 -5.51 7.54 -21.16
C GLY A 75 -4.19 6.80 -20.93
N ARG A 76 -3.54 6.99 -19.77
CA ARG A 76 -2.34 6.25 -19.35
C ARG A 76 -2.65 4.83 -18.86
N GLY A 77 -3.93 4.49 -18.69
CA GLY A 77 -4.38 3.18 -18.24
C GLY A 77 -4.19 2.91 -16.74
N TYR A 78 -4.02 3.96 -15.92
CA TYR A 78 -3.87 3.82 -14.47
C TYR A 78 -5.15 3.32 -13.78
N LEU A 79 -6.29 3.46 -14.45
CA LEU A 79 -7.60 3.00 -13.96
C LEU A 79 -7.88 1.51 -14.26
N THR A 80 -6.91 0.75 -14.77
CA THR A 80 -7.08 -0.69 -15.05
C THR A 80 -6.52 -1.62 -13.97
N LEU A 81 -6.09 -1.09 -12.82
CA LEU A 81 -5.45 -1.86 -11.72
C LEU A 81 -4.21 -2.65 -12.17
N ASN A 82 -3.55 -2.24 -13.25
CA ASN A 82 -2.44 -3.01 -13.82
C ASN A 82 -1.11 -2.50 -13.23
N PRO A 83 -0.41 -3.31 -12.41
CA PRO A 83 0.84 -2.88 -11.77
C PRO A 83 1.94 -2.54 -12.79
N LEU A 84 1.90 -3.12 -14.00
CA LEU A 84 2.89 -2.87 -15.04
C LEU A 84 2.69 -1.53 -15.76
N LYS A 85 1.55 -0.88 -15.56
CA LYS A 85 1.27 0.42 -16.18
C LYS A 85 1.72 1.60 -15.33
N TYR A 86 2.07 1.39 -14.06
CA TYR A 86 2.49 2.46 -13.17
C TYR A 86 3.87 3.02 -13.55
N SER A 87 4.08 4.29 -13.25
CA SER A 87 5.13 5.14 -13.85
C SER A 87 6.54 4.57 -13.71
N HIS A 88 6.83 3.94 -12.57
CA HIS A 88 8.15 3.36 -12.29
C HIS A 88 8.03 1.99 -11.65
N VAL A 89 7.77 0.94 -12.43
CA VAL A 89 7.60 -0.45 -11.92
C VAL A 89 8.70 -0.88 -10.93
N LEU A 90 9.96 -0.47 -11.16
CA LEU A 90 11.06 -0.75 -10.24
C LEU A 90 10.81 -0.16 -8.83
N LEU A 91 10.53 1.14 -8.76
CA LEU A 91 10.29 1.83 -7.49
C LEU A 91 8.90 1.50 -6.91
N SER A 92 7.94 1.15 -7.77
CA SER A 92 6.53 1.01 -7.41
C SER A 92 6.10 -0.40 -7.10
N VAL A 93 6.88 -1.40 -7.48
CA VAL A 93 6.50 -2.80 -7.33
C VAL A 93 7.68 -3.60 -6.82
N ILE A 94 8.83 -3.52 -7.49
CA ILE A 94 10.00 -4.35 -7.17
C ILE A 94 10.58 -3.95 -5.82
N LEU A 95 10.81 -2.65 -5.58
CA LEU A 95 11.39 -2.18 -4.33
C LEU A 95 10.51 -2.50 -3.12
N PRO A 96 9.20 -2.18 -3.10
CA PRO A 96 8.33 -2.52 -1.97
C PRO A 96 8.27 -4.03 -1.70
N VAL A 97 8.17 -4.85 -2.74
CA VAL A 97 8.16 -6.31 -2.60
C VAL A 97 9.49 -6.81 -2.02
N LEU A 98 10.63 -6.30 -2.50
CA LEU A 98 11.94 -6.67 -1.99
C LEU A 98 12.07 -6.35 -0.49
N PHE A 99 11.56 -5.21 -0.03
CA PHE A 99 11.63 -4.84 1.40
C PHE A 99 10.65 -5.63 2.28
N VAL A 100 9.48 -5.99 1.76
CA VAL A 100 8.62 -6.97 2.41
C VAL A 100 9.35 -8.31 2.56
N ILE A 101 10.05 -8.77 1.51
CA ILE A 101 10.82 -10.02 1.51
C ILE A 101 12.02 -9.98 2.47
N LEU A 102 12.78 -8.88 2.48
CA LEU A 102 14.04 -8.77 3.24
C LEU A 102 13.84 -8.42 4.72
N GLY A 103 12.78 -7.68 5.07
CA GLY A 103 12.63 -7.12 6.41
C GLY A 103 11.21 -6.99 6.93
N GLY A 104 10.18 -7.41 6.16
CA GLY A 104 8.79 -7.24 6.56
C GLY A 104 8.37 -5.77 6.69
N ILE A 105 9.02 -4.86 5.97
CA ILE A 105 8.66 -3.44 5.94
C ILE A 105 7.88 -3.17 4.66
N GLY A 106 6.64 -2.69 4.81
CA GLY A 106 5.81 -2.30 3.69
C GLY A 106 6.16 -0.90 3.18
N LEU A 107 6.77 -0.76 2.00
CA LEU A 107 7.14 0.55 1.45
C LEU A 107 6.09 1.17 0.51
N PRO A 108 6.07 2.50 0.36
CA PRO A 108 5.28 3.21 -0.64
C PRO A 108 5.51 2.69 -2.07
N GLY A 109 4.44 2.66 -2.87
CA GLY A 109 4.52 2.53 -4.32
C GLY A 109 5.06 3.83 -4.96
N GLY A 110 5.50 3.72 -6.21
CA GLY A 110 5.97 4.83 -7.02
C GLY A 110 4.80 5.35 -7.84
N ALA A 111 4.56 6.65 -7.69
CA ALA A 111 3.30 7.29 -7.98
C ALA A 111 2.80 7.15 -9.43
N VAL A 112 1.48 7.03 -9.56
CA VAL A 112 0.72 7.53 -10.70
C VAL A 112 1.14 8.97 -11.06
N TRP A 113 1.45 9.23 -12.34
CA TRP A 113 1.66 10.62 -12.78
C TRP A 113 0.32 11.37 -12.86
N VAL A 114 0.17 12.40 -12.04
CA VAL A 114 -1.03 13.26 -11.95
C VAL A 114 -0.69 14.66 -12.43
N ASP A 115 -1.48 15.17 -13.39
CA ASP A 115 -1.37 16.56 -13.84
C ASP A 115 -2.03 17.51 -12.84
N LYS A 116 -1.23 18.05 -11.92
CA LYS A 116 -1.69 18.99 -10.89
C LYS A 116 -2.36 20.24 -11.49
N HIS A 117 -1.99 20.67 -12.71
CA HIS A 117 -2.60 21.84 -13.36
C HIS A 117 -4.04 21.59 -13.83
N ARG A 118 -4.46 20.32 -13.97
CA ARG A 118 -5.81 19.93 -14.35
C ARG A 118 -6.74 19.73 -13.16
N LEU A 119 -6.19 19.67 -11.94
CA LEU A 119 -6.99 19.51 -10.74
C LEU A 119 -7.75 20.80 -10.42
N ARG A 120 -8.97 20.66 -9.91
CA ARG A 120 -9.86 21.79 -9.58
C ARG A 120 -9.36 22.69 -8.43
N GLY A 121 -8.31 22.30 -7.72
CA GLY A 121 -7.69 23.13 -6.68
C GLY A 121 -6.81 22.34 -5.71
N LYS A 122 -6.18 23.07 -4.78
CA LYS A 122 -5.24 22.53 -3.78
C LYS A 122 -5.83 21.40 -2.93
N GLY A 123 -7.11 21.50 -2.57
CA GLY A 123 -7.81 20.44 -1.83
C GLY A 123 -7.91 19.12 -2.60
N TRP A 124 -8.05 19.18 -3.93
CA TRP A 124 -8.03 17.98 -4.77
C TRP A 124 -6.63 17.38 -4.87
N ASP A 125 -5.59 18.21 -4.96
CA ASP A 125 -4.19 17.74 -4.93
C ASP A 125 -3.89 16.97 -3.63
N SER A 126 -4.21 17.59 -2.48
CA SER A 126 -4.14 16.92 -1.17
C SER A 126 -4.96 15.63 -1.09
N PHE A 127 -6.21 15.66 -1.58
CA PHE A 127 -7.08 14.49 -1.51
C PHE A 127 -6.59 13.35 -2.41
N VAL A 128 -5.99 13.66 -3.56
CA VAL A 128 -5.30 12.68 -4.39
C VAL A 128 -4.20 12.02 -3.57
N SER A 129 -3.29 12.75 -2.94
CA SER A 129 -2.22 12.17 -2.13
C SER A 129 -2.71 11.37 -0.93
N PHE A 130 -3.85 11.71 -0.33
CA PHE A 130 -4.44 10.92 0.76
C PHE A 130 -5.14 9.63 0.30
N ALA A 131 -5.60 9.57 -0.95
CA ALA A 131 -6.47 8.48 -1.42
C ALA A 131 -5.80 7.09 -1.35
N GLY A 132 -4.51 6.99 -1.71
CA GLY A 132 -3.74 5.75 -1.60
C GLY A 132 -3.60 5.28 -0.15
N PRO A 133 -3.05 6.10 0.77
CA PRO A 133 -2.96 5.76 2.19
C PRO A 133 -4.30 5.38 2.81
N ALA A 134 -5.37 6.10 2.46
CA ALA A 134 -6.73 5.76 2.91
C ALA A 134 -7.17 4.37 2.44
N MET A 135 -6.74 3.92 1.27
CA MET A 135 -7.02 2.58 0.75
C MET A 135 -6.25 1.50 1.52
N ASN A 136 -4.99 1.75 1.88
CA ASN A 136 -4.23 0.83 2.73
C ASN A 136 -4.84 0.73 4.13
N ILE A 137 -5.30 1.86 4.70
CA ILE A 137 -6.03 1.89 5.98
C ILE A 137 -7.30 1.04 5.87
N LEU A 138 -8.12 1.25 4.84
CA LEU A 138 -9.33 0.46 4.62
C LEU A 138 -9.01 -1.03 4.49
N PHE A 139 -7.96 -1.38 3.75
CA PHE A 139 -7.51 -2.76 3.58
C PHE A 139 -7.09 -3.37 4.93
N ALA A 140 -6.31 -2.64 5.73
CA ALA A 140 -5.92 -3.05 7.08
C ALA A 140 -7.17 -3.32 7.94
N LEU A 141 -8.13 -2.39 7.97
CA LEU A 141 -9.36 -2.54 8.74
C LEU A 141 -10.15 -3.78 8.33
N VAL A 142 -10.28 -4.05 7.04
CA VAL A 142 -10.95 -5.26 6.54
C VAL A 142 -10.25 -6.52 7.02
N LEU A 143 -8.91 -6.54 7.00
CA LEU A 143 -8.13 -7.70 7.47
C LEU A 143 -8.20 -7.88 8.99
N THR A 144 -8.48 -6.84 9.77
CA THR A 144 -8.60 -6.95 11.24
C THR A 144 -10.00 -7.32 11.73
N VAL A 145 -11.04 -7.21 10.88
CA VAL A 145 -12.43 -7.59 11.24
C VAL A 145 -12.53 -8.99 11.85
N PRO A 146 -11.92 -10.06 11.28
CA PRO A 146 -12.01 -11.40 11.86
C PRO A 146 -11.51 -11.48 13.31
N PHE A 147 -10.44 -10.76 13.63
CA PHE A 147 -9.88 -10.74 14.99
C PHE A 147 -10.78 -9.97 15.97
N ALA A 148 -11.41 -8.89 15.50
CA ALA A 148 -12.35 -8.11 16.30
C ALA A 148 -13.64 -8.88 16.66
N ILE A 149 -14.05 -9.85 15.83
CA ILE A 149 -15.23 -10.70 16.10
C ILE A 149 -14.90 -12.02 16.80
N GLY A 150 -13.63 -12.26 17.14
CA GLY A 150 -13.19 -13.40 17.95
C GLY A 150 -13.17 -14.74 17.19
N VAL A 151 -12.61 -14.77 15.97
CA VAL A 151 -12.34 -16.04 15.29
C VAL A 151 -11.45 -16.96 16.13
N ASP A 152 -11.69 -18.26 16.04
CA ASP A 152 -10.83 -19.28 16.63
C ASP A 152 -9.48 -19.29 15.90
N LEU A 153 -8.43 -18.84 16.59
CA LEU A 153 -7.08 -18.72 16.03
C LEU A 153 -6.34 -20.06 16.01
N ASP A 154 -6.73 -21.01 16.87
CA ASP A 154 -6.15 -22.34 16.90
C ASP A 154 -6.61 -23.14 15.68
N ALA A 155 -7.85 -22.89 15.24
CA ALA A 155 -8.34 -23.36 13.96
C ALA A 155 -7.69 -22.57 12.81
N HIS A 156 -6.96 -23.25 11.92
CA HIS A 156 -6.29 -22.65 10.76
C HIS A 156 -5.23 -21.60 11.12
N PHE A 157 -4.43 -21.90 12.14
CA PHE A 157 -3.40 -21.00 12.67
C PHE A 157 -2.54 -20.31 11.59
N GLU A 158 -2.00 -21.03 10.61
CA GLU A 158 -1.13 -20.42 9.59
C GLU A 158 -1.87 -19.44 8.67
N PHE A 159 -3.16 -19.68 8.41
CA PHE A 159 -4.00 -18.74 7.68
C PHE A 159 -4.16 -17.44 8.47
N TRP A 160 -4.51 -17.52 9.75
CA TRP A 160 -4.68 -16.35 10.59
C TRP A 160 -3.37 -15.60 10.85
N ALA A 161 -2.26 -16.32 10.98
CA ALA A 161 -0.92 -15.75 11.04
C ALA A 161 -0.60 -14.95 9.77
N ALA A 162 -0.91 -15.48 8.58
CA ALA A 162 -0.72 -14.78 7.31
C ALA A 162 -1.61 -13.53 7.18
N VAL A 163 -2.88 -13.62 7.58
CA VAL A 163 -3.83 -12.49 7.60
C VAL A 163 -3.34 -11.39 8.55
N ALA A 164 -2.94 -11.76 9.77
CA ALA A 164 -2.43 -10.82 10.77
C ALA A 164 -1.16 -10.13 10.29
N PHE A 165 -0.22 -10.87 9.69
CA PHE A 165 1.00 -10.29 9.15
C PHE A 165 0.72 -9.36 7.96
N LEU A 166 -0.18 -9.73 7.05
CA LEU A 166 -0.58 -8.85 5.96
C LEU A 166 -1.25 -7.57 6.50
N ALA A 167 -2.11 -7.66 7.52
CA ALA A 167 -2.72 -6.50 8.16
C ALA A 167 -1.67 -5.57 8.79
N PHE A 168 -0.69 -6.15 9.50
CA PHE A 168 0.43 -5.42 10.08
C PHE A 168 1.25 -4.68 9.00
N LEU A 169 1.50 -5.32 7.85
CA LEU A 169 2.13 -4.67 6.71
C LEU A 169 1.30 -3.49 6.19
N GLN A 170 -0.02 -3.62 6.07
CA GLN A 170 -0.89 -2.52 5.61
C GLN A 170 -0.91 -1.34 6.59
N ILE A 171 -0.91 -1.60 7.90
CA ILE A 171 -0.81 -0.56 8.94
C ILE A 171 0.53 0.17 8.80
N THR A 172 1.62 -0.59 8.70
CA THR A 172 2.97 -0.05 8.51
C THR A 172 3.05 0.82 7.25
N ALA A 173 2.55 0.31 6.13
CA ALA A 173 2.51 1.01 4.85
C ALA A 173 1.71 2.32 4.93
N SER A 174 0.56 2.29 5.59
CA SER A 174 -0.30 3.46 5.78
C SER A 174 0.42 4.55 6.55
N LEU A 175 1.08 4.18 7.66
CA LEU A 175 1.82 5.14 8.49
C LEU A 175 3.02 5.72 7.76
N LEU A 176 3.80 4.89 7.04
CA LEU A 176 4.93 5.37 6.24
C LEU A 176 4.49 6.34 5.15
N ASN A 177 3.40 6.03 4.46
CA ASN A 177 2.87 6.90 3.44
C ASN A 177 2.24 8.19 4.00
N LEU A 178 1.90 8.26 5.29
CA LEU A 178 1.40 9.49 5.91
C LEU A 178 2.50 10.36 6.52
N LEU A 179 3.76 9.92 6.50
CA LEU A 179 4.87 10.75 6.97
C LEU A 179 5.01 11.99 6.08
N PRO A 180 5.25 13.18 6.66
CA PRO A 180 5.39 14.44 5.91
C PRO A 180 6.77 14.56 5.25
N ILE A 181 7.15 13.56 4.45
CA ILE A 181 8.43 13.47 3.75
C ILE A 181 8.21 13.85 2.29
N PRO A 182 9.02 14.78 1.73
CA PRO A 182 8.89 15.16 0.34
C PRO A 182 8.98 13.98 -0.62
N GLY A 183 8.05 13.89 -1.58
CA GLY A 183 8.02 12.82 -2.57
C GLY A 183 7.29 11.55 -2.13
N ILE A 184 6.83 11.49 -0.88
CA ILE A 184 5.89 10.47 -0.39
C ILE A 184 4.51 11.14 -0.22
N ASP A 185 3.44 10.34 -0.26
CA ASP A 185 2.06 10.80 -0.16
C ASP A 185 1.78 11.80 0.95
N GLY A 186 2.28 11.56 2.17
CA GLY A 186 2.05 12.43 3.33
C GLY A 186 2.72 13.78 3.20
N GLY A 187 3.88 13.85 2.52
CA GLY A 187 4.48 15.12 2.13
C GLY A 187 3.68 15.81 1.03
N ASN A 188 3.27 15.06 0.01
CA ASN A 188 2.49 15.58 -1.12
C ASN A 188 1.09 16.07 -0.67
N LEU A 189 0.56 15.50 0.41
CA LEU A 189 -0.68 15.92 1.06
C LEU A 189 -0.58 17.37 1.58
N VAL A 190 0.57 17.74 2.17
CA VAL A 190 0.78 19.07 2.77
C VAL A 190 1.37 20.09 1.79
N GLU A 191 2.12 19.66 0.78
CA GLU A 191 2.81 20.52 -0.20
C GLU A 191 1.92 21.62 -0.84
N PRO A 192 0.67 21.36 -1.27
CA PRO A 192 -0.19 22.37 -1.91
C PRO A 192 -0.48 23.59 -1.01
N TRP A 193 -0.37 23.41 0.31
CA TRP A 193 -0.64 24.43 1.32
C TRP A 193 0.60 25.23 1.74
N LEU A 194 1.79 24.78 1.34
CA LEU A 194 3.03 25.49 1.62
C LEU A 194 3.15 26.79 0.82
N PRO A 195 3.90 27.79 1.31
CA PRO A 195 4.26 28.96 0.51
C PRO A 195 5.01 28.57 -0.77
N PRO A 196 4.92 29.35 -1.86
CA PRO A 196 5.53 29.01 -3.15
C PRO A 196 7.04 28.71 -3.07
N ASP A 197 7.76 29.38 -2.18
CA ASP A 197 9.21 29.18 -1.99
C ASP A 197 9.52 27.80 -1.40
N TRP A 198 8.68 27.36 -0.46
CA TRP A 198 8.77 26.05 0.17
C TRP A 198 8.37 24.94 -0.81
N GLN A 199 7.37 25.18 -1.67
CA GLN A 199 7.00 24.23 -2.74
C GLN A 199 8.16 24.01 -3.71
N ARG A 200 8.89 25.07 -4.10
CA ARG A 200 10.09 24.94 -4.96
C ARG A 200 11.20 24.15 -4.28
N GLY A 201 11.41 24.34 -2.97
CA GLY A 201 12.35 23.52 -2.19
C GLY A 201 11.91 22.07 -2.11
N PHE A 202 10.63 21.83 -1.80
CA PHE A 202 10.02 20.52 -1.71
C PHE A 202 10.20 19.73 -3.00
N ALA A 203 9.91 20.33 -4.16
CA ALA A 203 10.04 19.69 -5.47
C ALA A 203 11.48 19.24 -5.79
N LYS A 204 12.50 19.93 -5.28
CA LYS A 204 13.91 19.52 -5.45
C LYS A 204 14.27 18.30 -4.60
N VAL A 205 13.62 18.15 -3.45
CA VAL A 205 13.88 17.08 -2.48
C VAL A 205 13.03 15.84 -2.76
N ALA A 206 11.84 16.01 -3.33
CA ALA A 206 10.89 14.92 -3.59
C ALA A 206 11.47 13.69 -4.31
N PRO A 207 12.37 13.81 -5.32
CA PRO A 207 13.00 12.64 -5.95
C PRO A 207 13.82 11.77 -4.98
N PHE A 208 14.26 12.32 -3.85
CA PHE A 208 15.03 11.64 -2.81
C PHE A 208 14.16 11.16 -1.64
N GLY A 209 12.83 11.25 -1.73
CA GLY A 209 11.91 10.95 -0.62
C GLY A 209 12.11 9.57 0.00
N PHE A 210 12.28 8.54 -0.82
CA PHE A 210 12.57 7.18 -0.34
C PHE A 210 13.91 7.10 0.41
N LEU A 211 14.96 7.76 -0.09
CA LEU A 211 16.27 7.79 0.59
C LEU A 211 16.18 8.51 1.94
N LEU A 212 15.40 9.58 2.01
CA LEU A 212 15.13 10.28 3.27
C LEU A 212 14.35 9.40 4.25
N LEU A 213 13.35 8.65 3.78
CA LEU A 213 12.63 7.70 4.61
C LEU A 213 13.58 6.65 5.18
N PHE A 214 14.47 6.07 4.37
CA PHE A 214 15.47 5.12 4.84
C PHE A 214 16.42 5.74 5.85
N ALA A 215 16.98 6.92 5.57
CA ALA A 215 17.86 7.61 6.49
C ALA A 215 17.17 7.90 7.83
N LEU A 216 15.89 8.28 7.80
CA LEU A 216 15.09 8.55 8.98
C LEU A 216 14.83 7.28 9.81
N LEU A 217 14.48 6.17 9.17
CA LEU A 217 14.24 4.89 9.84
C LEU A 217 15.52 4.14 10.22
N TRP A 218 16.68 4.56 9.70
CA TRP A 218 17.97 4.03 10.12
C TRP A 218 18.36 4.52 11.52
N GLU A 219 17.92 5.72 11.91
CA GLU A 219 18.11 6.24 13.26
C GLU A 219 17.32 5.38 14.28
N PRO A 220 18.00 4.65 15.19
CA PRO A 220 17.32 3.66 16.05
C PRO A 220 16.23 4.25 16.93
N ARG A 221 16.37 5.51 17.37
CA ARG A 221 15.34 6.18 18.19
C ARG A 221 14.06 6.41 17.41
N ILE A 222 14.18 6.85 16.16
CA ILE A 222 13.04 7.14 15.28
C ILE A 222 12.40 5.83 14.84
N ASN A 223 13.21 4.82 14.50
CA ASN A 223 12.73 3.48 14.18
C ASN A 223 11.87 2.90 15.31
N ARG A 224 12.38 2.93 16.56
CA ARG A 224 11.63 2.47 17.73
C ARG A 224 10.35 3.25 17.96
N LEU A 225 10.40 4.58 17.85
CA LEU A 225 9.20 5.41 17.97
C LEU A 225 8.15 5.03 16.93
N PHE A 226 8.57 4.90 15.67
CA PHE A 226 7.70 4.52 14.56
C PHE A 226 7.04 3.16 14.82
N PHE A 227 7.82 2.12 15.13
CA PHE A 227 7.26 0.80 15.39
C PHE A 227 6.42 0.73 16.67
N ASN A 228 6.73 1.51 17.71
CA ASN A 228 5.86 1.64 18.88
C ASN A 228 4.46 2.15 18.48
N VAL A 229 4.38 3.11 17.57
CA VAL A 229 3.10 3.59 17.02
C VAL A 229 2.42 2.51 16.20
N VAL A 230 3.16 1.79 15.34
CA VAL A 230 2.62 0.66 14.56
C VAL A 230 2.02 -0.41 15.48
N PHE A 231 2.74 -0.84 16.52
CA PHE A 231 2.26 -1.83 17.48
C PHE A 231 1.08 -1.30 18.29
N GLY A 232 1.12 -0.04 18.74
CA GLY A 232 0.00 0.58 19.44
C GLY A 232 -1.29 0.60 18.62
N ILE A 233 -1.21 0.94 17.33
CA ILE A 233 -2.35 0.91 16.41
C ILE A 233 -2.79 -0.53 16.13
N SER A 234 -1.85 -1.46 15.93
CA SER A 234 -2.19 -2.87 15.71
C SER A 234 -3.00 -3.44 16.87
N ASN A 235 -2.55 -3.18 18.10
CA ASN A 235 -3.24 -3.60 19.32
C ASN A 235 -4.61 -2.90 19.45
N ALA A 236 -4.70 -1.61 19.13
CA ALA A 236 -5.96 -0.86 19.17
C ALA A 236 -6.99 -1.39 18.14
N LEU A 237 -6.53 -1.96 17.02
CA LEU A 237 -7.36 -2.60 16.01
C LEU A 237 -7.68 -4.07 16.32
N GLY A 238 -7.20 -4.60 17.45
CA GLY A 238 -7.47 -5.97 17.89
C GLY A 238 -6.63 -7.03 17.19
N LEU A 239 -5.50 -6.66 16.56
CA LEU A 239 -4.55 -7.66 16.04
C LEU A 239 -3.95 -8.45 17.21
N PRO A 240 -4.04 -9.80 17.20
CA PRO A 240 -3.49 -10.60 18.29
C PRO A 240 -1.98 -10.41 18.40
N GLU A 241 -1.53 -10.15 19.63
CA GLU A 241 -0.11 -9.95 19.91
C GLU A 241 0.66 -11.24 19.57
N GLY A 242 1.77 -11.09 18.86
CA GLY A 242 2.60 -12.21 18.43
C GLY A 242 2.16 -12.90 17.14
N LEU A 243 0.86 -12.89 16.78
CA LEU A 243 0.35 -13.63 15.61
C LEU A 243 0.89 -13.09 14.27
N TYR A 244 1.00 -11.77 14.12
CA TYR A 244 1.70 -11.18 12.96
C TYR A 244 3.21 -11.50 12.96
N GLY A 245 3.79 -11.75 14.13
CA GLY A 245 5.17 -12.23 14.28
C GLY A 245 5.33 -13.68 13.86
N ASP A 246 4.36 -14.54 14.16
CA ASP A 246 4.26 -15.91 13.62
C ASP A 246 4.10 -15.89 12.11
N GLY A 247 3.22 -15.03 11.58
CA GLY A 247 3.07 -14.83 10.15
C GLY A 247 4.37 -14.38 9.49
N PHE A 248 5.13 -13.49 10.13
CA PHE A 248 6.46 -13.09 9.64
C PHE A 248 7.48 -14.24 9.66
N ARG A 249 7.47 -15.10 10.69
CA ARG A 249 8.33 -16.29 10.75
C ARG A 249 7.99 -17.28 9.63
N LEU A 250 6.71 -17.60 9.47
CA LEU A 250 6.21 -18.49 8.42
C LEU A 250 6.49 -17.91 7.02
N PHE A 251 6.37 -16.60 6.86
CA PHE A 251 6.68 -15.90 5.61
C PHE A 251 8.16 -16.07 5.21
N ARG A 252 9.08 -16.10 6.18
CA ARG A 252 10.53 -16.26 5.97
C ARG A 252 10.98 -17.73 6.08
N PHE A 253 10.22 -18.65 5.49
CA PHE A 253 10.44 -20.10 5.60
C PHE A 253 11.82 -20.61 5.13
N TRP A 254 12.61 -19.79 4.45
CA TRP A 254 13.94 -20.14 3.94
C TRP A 254 15.09 -19.81 4.89
N LEU A 255 14.81 -19.29 6.09
CA LEU A 255 15.78 -18.95 7.13
C LEU A 255 15.56 -19.77 8.39
#